data_AF-A0A327Z161-F1
#
_entry.id   AF-A0A327Z161-F1
#
_cell.length_a   1.000
_cell.length_b   1.000
_cell.length_c   1.000
_cell.angle_alpha   90.00
_cell.angle_beta   90.00
_cell.angle_gamma   90.00
#
_symmetry.space_group_name_H-M   'P 1'
#
loop_
_entity.id
_entity.type
_entity.pdbx_description
1 polymer ?
#
loop_
_entity_poly.entity_id
_entity_poly.type
_entity_poly.pdbx_seq_one_letter_code
_entity_poly.pdbx_strand_id
1 'polypeptide(L)'
;MRHAQEVTFGGSGLDRAAEIRKDVPALAALAGDARSRCVALWRGKLLVSGSDTRAIARLPLDHPLLAEAAGPQIFLGRDAGAALFARDLSAWEPNAGTPEVQGFTDRSEQHHPLCTDGARFAELRAMLTQLGPRDAEIAATARAMFAWHDSHGFCARCGAASEPVMAGWQRTCPACGTHHFPRTDPVAIMLVTRGNSCLLGRSPGWPEGMFSCLAGFVEPGETIEAAVRRETYEESGIRVGAVRYLCSQPWPFPASLMLGCHGLAETDDIVIDPIEIETARWVTREDLTRAFAGEDPALFPARKGSIAHFLLSNWLADRLD
;
A
#
# COMPACT_ATOMS: atom_id res chain seq x y z
N MET A 1 19.10 -1.97 -7.43
CA MET A 1 18.55 -3.33 -7.34
C MET A 1 17.90 -3.73 -8.66
N ARG A 2 18.45 -4.76 -9.32
CA ARG A 2 17.96 -5.29 -10.61
C ARG A 2 16.57 -5.92 -10.56
N HIS A 3 16.15 -6.33 -9.37
CA HIS A 3 14.88 -7.01 -9.10
C HIS A 3 13.83 -6.09 -8.47
N ALA A 4 14.01 -4.76 -8.52
CA ALA A 4 13.13 -3.80 -7.88
C ALA A 4 11.65 -3.93 -8.30
N GLN A 5 11.36 -4.42 -9.52
CA GLN A 5 10.00 -4.67 -10.00
C GLN A 5 9.29 -5.87 -9.34
N GLU A 6 10.01 -6.74 -8.63
CA GLU A 6 9.44 -7.93 -7.97
C GLU A 6 8.81 -7.62 -6.61
N VAL A 7 9.02 -6.40 -6.09
CA VAL A 7 8.38 -5.95 -4.85
C VAL A 7 6.85 -5.98 -5.02
N THR A 8 6.13 -6.47 -4.01
CA THR A 8 4.66 -6.53 -4.04
C THR A 8 4.08 -5.15 -4.33
N PHE A 9 3.02 -5.09 -5.15
CA PHE A 9 2.43 -3.87 -5.72
C PHE A 9 3.27 -3.16 -6.79
N GLY A 10 4.44 -3.67 -7.14
CA GLY A 10 5.26 -3.21 -8.25
C GLY A 10 5.01 -3.96 -9.56
N GLY A 11 5.39 -3.34 -10.68
CA GLY A 11 5.88 -4.08 -11.85
C GLY A 11 4.87 -4.66 -12.84
N SER A 12 3.56 -4.44 -12.73
CA SER A 12 2.60 -5.03 -13.69
C SER A 12 2.31 -4.20 -14.94
N GLY A 13 2.52 -2.88 -14.91
CA GLY A 13 2.48 -2.01 -16.11
C GLY A 13 1.08 -1.66 -16.59
N LEU A 14 0.20 -1.17 -15.71
CA LEU A 14 -1.17 -0.78 -16.09
C LEU A 14 -1.08 0.46 -16.97
N ASP A 15 -1.77 0.50 -18.11
CA ASP A 15 -1.87 1.75 -18.85
C ASP A 15 -2.77 2.71 -18.07
N ARG A 16 -2.16 3.66 -17.35
CA ARG A 16 -2.90 4.63 -16.53
C ARG A 16 -3.76 5.59 -17.35
N ALA A 17 -3.54 5.67 -18.67
CA ALA A 17 -4.32 6.43 -19.65
C ALA A 17 -4.71 7.84 -19.14
N ALA A 18 -3.73 8.58 -18.63
CA ALA A 18 -3.97 9.88 -18.00
C ALA A 18 -4.50 10.94 -18.99
N GLU A 19 -4.15 10.79 -20.27
CA GLU A 19 -4.52 11.67 -21.37
C GLU A 19 -6.02 11.76 -21.61
N ILE A 20 -6.79 10.72 -21.27
CA ILE A 20 -8.25 10.67 -21.48
C ILE A 20 -9.08 11.02 -20.23
N ARG A 21 -8.45 11.26 -19.07
CA ARG A 21 -9.17 11.50 -17.81
C ARG A 21 -10.12 12.72 -17.82
N LYS A 22 -9.84 13.68 -18.70
CA LYS A 22 -10.68 14.87 -18.93
C LYS A 22 -11.66 14.73 -20.11
N ASP A 23 -11.48 13.70 -20.93
CA ASP A 23 -12.23 13.50 -22.16
C ASP A 23 -13.47 12.66 -21.88
N VAL A 24 -14.57 13.35 -21.55
CA VAL A 24 -15.85 12.72 -21.20
C VAL A 24 -16.38 11.84 -22.36
N PRO A 25 -16.40 12.30 -23.63
CA PRO A 25 -16.76 11.43 -24.75
C PRO A 25 -15.90 10.17 -24.87
N ALA A 26 -14.57 10.27 -24.74
CA ALA A 26 -13.70 9.10 -24.84
C ALA A 26 -13.94 8.10 -23.69
N LEU A 27 -14.14 8.59 -22.47
CA LEU A 27 -14.48 7.75 -21.32
C LEU A 27 -15.84 7.06 -21.50
N ALA A 28 -16.84 7.76 -22.04
CA ALA A 28 -18.15 7.19 -22.33
C ALA A 28 -18.08 6.11 -23.41
N ALA A 29 -17.29 6.34 -24.47
CA ALA A 29 -17.07 5.34 -25.52
C ALA A 29 -16.40 4.07 -24.97
N LEU A 30 -15.39 4.23 -24.11
CA LEU A 30 -14.75 3.10 -23.43
C LEU A 30 -15.69 2.38 -22.47
N ALA A 31 -16.54 3.11 -21.75
CA ALA A 31 -17.55 2.50 -20.88
C ALA A 31 -18.59 1.67 -21.67
N GLY A 32 -18.82 2.00 -22.94
CA GLY A 32 -19.68 1.22 -23.84
C GLY A 32 -19.06 -0.08 -24.36
N ASP A 33 -17.75 -0.29 -24.22
CA ASP A 33 -17.08 -1.53 -24.62
C ASP A 33 -17.44 -2.66 -23.65
N ALA A 34 -17.99 -3.77 -24.16
CA ALA A 34 -18.37 -4.94 -23.38
C ALA A 34 -17.19 -5.64 -22.68
N ARG A 35 -15.93 -5.29 -23.01
CA ARG A 35 -14.72 -5.74 -22.33
C ARG A 35 -14.35 -4.87 -21.13
N SER A 36 -14.90 -3.67 -21.01
CA SER A 36 -14.63 -2.79 -19.89
C SER A 36 -15.16 -3.38 -18.58
N ARG A 37 -14.40 -3.19 -17.51
CA ARG A 37 -14.67 -3.82 -16.22
C ARG A 37 -14.63 -2.81 -15.08
N CYS A 38 -15.23 -3.19 -13.96
CA CYS A 38 -15.18 -2.44 -12.72
C CYS A 38 -14.68 -3.35 -11.60
N VAL A 39 -13.74 -2.86 -10.80
CA VAL A 39 -13.45 -3.43 -9.47
C VAL A 39 -14.33 -2.75 -8.43
N ALA A 40 -14.68 -3.47 -7.38
CA ALA A 40 -15.58 -2.97 -6.35
C ALA A 40 -14.90 -3.00 -4.98
N LEU A 41 -15.17 -1.98 -4.17
CA LEU A 41 -14.69 -1.87 -2.80
C LEU A 41 -15.85 -1.74 -1.83
N TRP A 42 -15.66 -2.23 -0.62
CA TRP A 42 -16.56 -2.01 0.51
C TRP A 42 -15.72 -1.69 1.74
N ARG A 43 -15.81 -0.45 2.24
CA ARG A 43 -15.07 0.03 3.43
C ARG A 43 -13.58 -0.29 3.38
N GLY A 44 -12.98 -0.08 2.20
CA GLY A 44 -11.56 -0.35 1.92
C GLY A 44 -11.20 -1.81 1.62
N LYS A 45 -12.13 -2.76 1.74
CA LYS A 45 -11.96 -4.15 1.30
C LYS A 45 -12.24 -4.30 -0.18
N LEU A 46 -11.49 -5.15 -0.87
CA LEU A 46 -11.67 -5.41 -2.29
C LEU A 46 -12.60 -6.60 -2.50
N LEU A 47 -13.47 -6.51 -3.49
CA LEU A 47 -14.18 -7.69 -3.99
C LEU A 47 -13.17 -8.62 -4.66
N VAL A 48 -13.13 -9.87 -4.20
CA VAL A 48 -12.31 -10.96 -4.75
C VAL A 48 -13.18 -12.06 -5.33
N SER A 49 -12.69 -12.75 -6.35
CA SER A 49 -13.39 -13.85 -7.00
C SER A 49 -13.11 -15.19 -6.29
N GLY A 50 -14.09 -16.09 -6.29
CA GLY A 50 -13.90 -17.47 -5.80
C GLY A 50 -13.64 -17.58 -4.29
N SER A 51 -13.32 -18.78 -3.84
CA SER A 51 -12.83 -19.05 -2.47
C SER A 51 -11.38 -18.58 -2.25
N ASP A 52 -10.58 -18.54 -3.32
CA ASP A 52 -9.16 -18.29 -3.24
C ASP A 52 -8.87 -16.80 -3.47
N THR A 53 -8.28 -16.09 -2.51
CA THR A 53 -8.00 -14.63 -2.60
C THR A 53 -6.89 -14.24 -3.59
N ARG A 54 -6.70 -15.02 -4.66
CA ARG A 54 -5.60 -14.85 -5.62
C ARG A 54 -5.86 -13.81 -6.70
N ALA A 55 -7.11 -13.42 -6.89
CA ALA A 55 -7.51 -12.44 -7.90
C ALA A 55 -8.62 -11.52 -7.38
N ILE A 56 -8.57 -10.26 -7.81
CA ILE A 56 -9.67 -9.32 -7.58
C ILE A 56 -10.78 -9.58 -8.59
N ALA A 57 -12.03 -9.42 -8.15
CA ALA A 57 -13.17 -9.54 -9.02
C ALA A 57 -13.27 -8.33 -9.97
N ARG A 58 -13.52 -8.61 -11.24
CA ARG A 58 -13.68 -7.61 -12.30
C ARG A 58 -15.06 -7.78 -12.91
N LEU A 59 -15.98 -6.93 -12.49
CA LEU A 59 -17.39 -7.02 -12.87
C LEU A 59 -17.61 -6.33 -14.23
N PRO A 60 -18.51 -6.86 -15.08
CA PRO A 60 -19.10 -6.08 -16.15
C PRO A 60 -19.71 -4.77 -15.63
N LEU A 61 -19.71 -3.70 -16.43
CA LEU A 61 -20.21 -2.39 -15.99
C LEU A 61 -21.73 -2.36 -15.76
N ASP A 62 -22.47 -3.30 -16.34
CA ASP A 62 -23.90 -3.51 -16.16
C ASP A 62 -24.23 -4.50 -15.02
N HIS A 63 -23.23 -4.97 -14.27
CA HIS A 63 -23.44 -5.88 -13.16
C HIS A 63 -24.32 -5.23 -12.06
N PRO A 64 -25.42 -5.88 -11.60
CA PRO A 64 -26.39 -5.28 -10.68
C PRO A 64 -25.78 -4.71 -9.39
N LEU A 65 -24.74 -5.36 -8.85
CA LEU A 65 -24.00 -4.87 -7.68
C LEU A 65 -23.54 -3.41 -7.84
N LEU A 66 -23.12 -2.99 -9.04
CA LEU A 66 -22.58 -1.64 -9.26
C LEU A 66 -23.68 -0.56 -9.19
N ALA A 67 -24.95 -0.93 -9.28
CA ALA A 67 -26.07 -0.01 -9.10
C ALA A 67 -26.24 0.43 -7.63
N GLU A 68 -25.73 -0.35 -6.68
CA GLU A 68 -25.72 0.01 -5.24
C GLU A 68 -24.53 0.90 -4.86
N ALA A 69 -23.59 1.14 -5.78
CA ALA A 69 -22.41 1.92 -5.50
C ALA A 69 -22.72 3.41 -5.34
N ALA A 70 -22.10 4.03 -4.34
CA ALA A 70 -22.20 5.45 -4.05
C ALA A 70 -20.93 6.20 -4.52
N GLY A 71 -21.02 7.53 -4.59
CA GLY A 71 -19.86 8.39 -4.86
C GLY A 71 -19.32 8.30 -6.30
N PRO A 72 -18.08 8.79 -6.52
CA PRO A 72 -17.50 8.90 -7.85
C PRO A 72 -17.12 7.53 -8.43
N GLN A 73 -17.32 7.36 -9.74
CA GLN A 73 -16.68 6.29 -10.49
C GLN A 73 -15.25 6.72 -10.84
N ILE A 74 -14.27 5.92 -10.44
CA ILE A 74 -12.86 6.22 -10.67
C ILE A 74 -12.38 5.44 -11.89
N PHE A 75 -11.81 6.11 -12.88
CA PHE A 75 -11.16 5.43 -14.01
C PHE A 75 -9.72 5.06 -13.61
N LEU A 76 -9.42 3.76 -13.51
CA LEU A 76 -8.09 3.30 -13.10
C LEU A 76 -7.08 3.29 -14.25
N GLY A 77 -7.57 3.13 -15.48
CA GLY A 77 -6.73 3.02 -16.68
C GLY A 77 -7.31 2.02 -17.69
N ARG A 78 -6.47 1.58 -18.62
CA ARG A 78 -6.76 0.49 -19.54
C ARG A 78 -6.01 -0.77 -19.11
N ASP A 79 -6.70 -1.89 -19.03
CA ASP A 79 -6.08 -3.21 -18.88
C ASP A 79 -6.42 -4.06 -20.10
N ALA A 80 -5.38 -4.60 -20.74
CA ALA A 80 -5.50 -5.26 -22.05
C ALA A 80 -6.29 -4.43 -23.10
N GLY A 81 -6.18 -3.09 -23.04
CA GLY A 81 -6.82 -2.16 -23.96
C GLY A 81 -8.29 -1.81 -23.66
N ALA A 82 -8.93 -2.45 -22.68
CA ALA A 82 -10.28 -2.12 -22.23
C ALA A 82 -10.25 -1.25 -20.98
N ALA A 83 -11.27 -0.41 -20.77
CA ALA A 83 -11.29 0.45 -19.59
C ALA A 83 -11.54 -0.33 -18.31
N LEU A 84 -10.82 0.07 -17.27
CA LEU A 84 -10.99 -0.44 -15.92
C LEU A 84 -11.43 0.71 -15.02
N PHE A 85 -12.56 0.53 -14.36
CA PHE A 85 -13.12 1.47 -13.39
C PHE A 85 -13.09 0.88 -11.98
N ALA A 86 -13.36 1.72 -10.98
CA ALA A 86 -13.58 1.32 -9.61
C ALA A 86 -14.81 2.03 -9.03
N ARG A 87 -15.54 1.31 -8.17
CA ARG A 87 -16.77 1.78 -7.50
C ARG A 87 -16.73 1.41 -6.02
N ASP A 88 -17.33 2.27 -5.19
CA ASP A 88 -17.44 2.10 -3.75
C ASP A 88 -18.86 1.70 -3.35
N LEU A 89 -18.96 0.62 -2.58
CA LEU A 89 -20.19 0.03 -2.06
C LEU A 89 -20.33 0.23 -0.55
N SER A 90 -19.52 1.09 0.07
CA SER A 90 -19.49 1.30 1.52
C SER A 90 -20.84 1.67 2.18
N ALA A 91 -21.84 2.07 1.38
CA ALA A 91 -23.21 2.33 1.83
C ALA A 91 -24.04 1.05 2.08
N TRP A 92 -23.65 -0.09 1.52
CA TRP A 92 -24.30 -1.37 1.79
C TRP A 92 -23.99 -1.85 3.21
N GLU A 93 -25.01 -2.33 3.91
CA GLU A 93 -24.88 -2.91 5.25
C GLU A 93 -25.17 -4.43 5.20
N PRO A 94 -24.22 -5.28 5.66
CA PRO A 94 -24.45 -6.72 5.73
C PRO A 94 -25.48 -7.08 6.81
N ASN A 95 -26.39 -8.02 6.47
CA ASN A 95 -27.45 -8.48 7.39
C ASN A 95 -26.93 -9.04 8.72
N ALA A 96 -25.73 -9.63 8.72
CA ALA A 96 -25.11 -10.21 9.92
C ALA A 96 -24.32 -9.17 10.76
N GLY A 97 -24.36 -7.89 10.39
CA GLY A 97 -23.50 -6.84 10.95
C GLY A 97 -22.04 -6.96 10.48
N THR A 98 -21.22 -6.00 10.90
CA THR A 98 -19.76 -6.02 10.64
C THR A 98 -19.05 -6.45 11.93
N PRO A 99 -18.24 -7.53 11.91
CA PRO A 99 -17.46 -7.92 13.10
C PRO A 99 -16.51 -6.80 13.51
N GLU A 100 -16.28 -6.64 14.81
CA GLU A 100 -15.19 -5.79 15.29
C GLU A 100 -13.84 -6.31 14.80
N VAL A 101 -12.98 -5.42 14.34
CA VAL A 101 -11.64 -5.77 13.90
C VAL A 101 -10.81 -6.14 15.11
N GLN A 102 -10.53 -7.44 15.28
CA GLN A 102 -9.64 -7.93 16.33
C GLN A 102 -8.21 -8.01 15.80
N GLY A 103 -7.35 -7.09 16.26
CA GLY A 103 -5.91 -7.10 16.00
C GLY A 103 -5.46 -6.29 14.78
N PHE A 104 -4.19 -6.47 14.40
CA PHE A 104 -3.48 -5.64 13.41
C PHE A 104 -3.97 -5.80 11.95
N THR A 105 -4.66 -6.90 11.63
CA THR A 105 -5.18 -7.19 10.29
C THR A 105 -6.62 -7.68 10.40
N ASP A 106 -7.54 -7.02 9.70
CA ASP A 106 -8.93 -7.45 9.61
C ASP A 106 -9.03 -8.71 8.73
N ARG A 107 -9.46 -9.81 9.33
CA ARG A 107 -9.66 -11.10 8.66
C ARG A 107 -11.13 -11.38 8.33
N SER A 108 -12.04 -10.47 8.67
CA SER A 108 -13.44 -10.66 8.35
C SER A 108 -13.67 -10.54 6.85
N GLU A 109 -14.54 -11.40 6.32
CA GLU A 109 -14.97 -11.39 4.94
C GLU A 109 -16.45 -11.02 4.87
N GLN A 110 -16.85 -10.25 3.85
CA GLN A 110 -18.25 -9.86 3.66
C GLN A 110 -18.80 -10.37 2.32
N HIS A 111 -19.92 -11.09 2.40
CA HIS A 111 -20.58 -11.68 1.24
C HIS A 111 -21.82 -10.87 0.89
N HIS A 112 -21.83 -10.28 -0.30
CA HIS A 112 -23.00 -9.57 -0.82
C HIS A 112 -23.99 -10.56 -1.46
N PRO A 113 -25.31 -10.43 -1.26
CA PRO A 113 -26.30 -11.37 -1.84
C PRO A 113 -26.28 -11.44 -3.38
N LEU A 114 -25.89 -10.35 -4.04
CA LEU A 114 -25.73 -10.28 -5.50
C LEU A 114 -24.39 -10.85 -6.02
N CYS A 115 -23.47 -11.23 -5.13
CA CYS A 115 -22.22 -11.87 -5.51
C CYS A 115 -22.42 -13.39 -5.59
N THR A 116 -22.11 -13.98 -6.74
CA THR A 116 -22.13 -15.43 -6.95
C THR A 116 -20.73 -16.04 -6.82
N ASP A 117 -20.64 -17.36 -6.90
CA ASP A 117 -19.38 -18.10 -7.05
C ASP A 117 -18.34 -17.83 -5.95
N GLY A 118 -18.82 -17.58 -4.74
CA GLY A 118 -17.98 -17.34 -3.57
C GLY A 118 -17.30 -15.97 -3.53
N ALA A 119 -17.65 -15.03 -4.42
CA ALA A 119 -17.08 -13.69 -4.38
C ALA A 119 -17.43 -12.97 -3.07
N ARG A 120 -16.44 -12.27 -2.50
CA ARG A 120 -16.58 -11.58 -1.21
C ARG A 120 -15.63 -10.38 -1.10
N PHE A 121 -15.91 -9.49 -0.17
CA PHE A 121 -15.01 -8.41 0.19
C PHE A 121 -14.00 -8.88 1.24
N ALA A 122 -12.72 -8.73 0.92
CA ALA A 122 -11.61 -9.12 1.79
C ALA A 122 -10.57 -8.00 1.90
N GLU A 123 -9.86 -7.99 3.02
CA GLU A 123 -8.90 -6.93 3.34
C GLU A 123 -7.58 -7.09 2.58
N LEU A 124 -7.06 -5.99 2.02
CA LEU A 124 -5.89 -6.03 1.13
C LEU A 124 -4.61 -6.46 1.85
N ARG A 125 -4.34 -6.01 3.09
CA ARG A 125 -3.18 -6.50 3.88
C ARG A 125 -3.29 -8.00 4.12
N ALA A 126 -4.47 -8.57 4.30
CA ALA A 126 -4.65 -10.02 4.48
C ALA A 126 -4.19 -10.83 3.24
N MET A 127 -4.22 -10.22 2.05
CA MET A 127 -4.03 -10.88 0.76
C MET A 127 -2.74 -10.50 0.00
N LEU A 128 -1.85 -9.69 0.59
CA LEU A 128 -0.66 -9.13 -0.07
C LEU A 128 0.15 -10.13 -0.90
N THR A 129 0.31 -11.36 -0.40
CA THR A 129 1.15 -12.38 -1.01
C THR A 129 0.39 -13.32 -1.95
N GLN A 130 -0.92 -13.14 -2.08
CA GLN A 130 -1.79 -14.04 -2.84
C GLN A 130 -2.15 -13.47 -4.21
N LEU A 131 -2.27 -12.13 -4.30
CA LEU A 131 -2.60 -11.45 -5.53
C LEU A 131 -1.46 -11.54 -6.55
N GLY A 132 -1.81 -11.78 -7.82
CA GLY A 132 -0.88 -11.57 -8.93
C GLY A 132 -0.47 -10.10 -9.07
N PRO A 133 0.68 -9.77 -9.68
CA PRO A 133 1.21 -8.40 -9.74
C PRO A 133 0.21 -7.37 -10.29
N ARG A 134 -0.49 -7.71 -11.38
CA ARG A 134 -1.52 -6.86 -12.01
C ARG A 134 -2.67 -6.54 -11.06
N ASP A 135 -3.20 -7.55 -10.39
CA ASP A 135 -4.31 -7.36 -9.45
C ASP A 135 -3.86 -6.61 -8.20
N ALA A 136 -2.62 -6.83 -7.76
CA ALA A 136 -2.02 -6.08 -6.67
C ALA A 136 -1.92 -4.57 -7.02
N GLU A 137 -1.40 -4.20 -8.20
CA GLU A 137 -1.33 -2.80 -8.65
C GLU A 137 -2.72 -2.14 -8.71
N ILE A 138 -3.72 -2.84 -9.26
CA ILE A 138 -5.10 -2.34 -9.37
C ILE A 138 -5.72 -2.16 -7.99
N ALA A 139 -5.62 -3.17 -7.12
CA ALA A 139 -6.17 -3.13 -5.77
C ALA A 139 -5.57 -2.00 -4.94
N ALA A 140 -4.23 -1.85 -5.01
CA ALA A 140 -3.49 -0.78 -4.37
C ALA A 140 -3.96 0.60 -4.85
N THR A 141 -4.09 0.78 -6.17
CA THR A 141 -4.53 2.03 -6.79
C THR A 141 -5.97 2.37 -6.37
N ALA A 142 -6.89 1.42 -6.49
CA ALA A 142 -8.30 1.65 -6.17
C ALA A 142 -8.50 1.98 -4.69
N ARG A 143 -7.85 1.23 -3.79
CA ARG A 143 -7.90 1.47 -2.34
C ARG A 143 -7.39 2.87 -1.99
N ALA A 144 -6.22 3.26 -2.50
CA ALA A 144 -5.63 4.57 -2.22
C ALA A 144 -6.52 5.72 -2.71
N MET A 145 -7.09 5.57 -3.92
CA MET A 145 -7.97 6.58 -4.51
C MET A 145 -9.26 6.79 -3.71
N PHE A 146 -9.92 5.71 -3.27
CA PHE A 146 -11.11 5.82 -2.43
C PHE A 146 -10.80 6.33 -1.02
N ALA A 147 -9.71 5.85 -0.39
CA ALA A 147 -9.27 6.37 0.91
C ALA A 147 -8.98 7.88 0.87
N TRP A 148 -8.41 8.37 -0.24
CA TRP A 148 -8.21 9.81 -0.45
C TRP A 148 -9.55 10.56 -0.57
N HIS A 149 -10.48 10.06 -1.39
CA HIS A 149 -11.78 10.70 -1.55
C HIS A 149 -12.61 10.76 -0.27
N ASP A 150 -12.52 9.73 0.57
CA ASP A 150 -13.18 9.68 1.89
C ASP A 150 -12.65 10.77 2.83
N SER A 151 -11.32 10.93 2.89
CA SER A 151 -10.66 11.87 3.80
C SER A 151 -10.54 13.31 3.27
N HIS A 152 -10.75 13.56 1.97
CA HIS A 152 -10.51 14.86 1.32
C HIS A 152 -11.77 15.44 0.65
N GLY A 153 -12.92 15.31 1.31
CA GLY A 153 -14.21 15.84 0.82
C GLY A 153 -14.26 17.38 0.69
N PHE A 154 -13.48 18.11 1.48
CA PHE A 154 -13.52 19.57 1.59
C PHE A 154 -12.21 20.23 1.16
N CYS A 155 -12.29 21.47 0.68
CA CYS A 155 -11.16 22.24 0.21
C CYS A 155 -10.27 22.67 1.37
N ALA A 156 -8.99 22.25 1.34
CA ALA A 156 -8.01 22.63 2.36
C ALA A 156 -7.69 24.15 2.40
N ARG A 157 -8.10 24.92 1.38
CA ARG A 157 -7.88 26.38 1.32
C ARG A 157 -9.03 27.18 1.94
N CYS A 158 -10.29 26.80 1.69
CA CYS A 158 -11.45 27.61 2.08
C CYS A 158 -12.55 26.85 2.83
N GLY A 159 -12.41 25.54 3.05
CA GLY A 159 -13.37 24.71 3.77
C GLY A 159 -14.63 24.31 3.01
N ALA A 160 -14.89 24.85 1.81
CA ALA A 160 -16.05 24.44 1.01
C ALA A 160 -15.91 23.00 0.47
N ALA A 161 -17.03 22.31 0.26
CA ALA A 161 -17.04 20.99 -0.37
C ALA A 161 -16.34 21.05 -1.75
N SER A 162 -15.53 20.04 -2.06
CA SER A 162 -14.84 19.90 -3.34
C SER A 162 -15.45 18.77 -4.16
N GLU A 163 -15.32 18.84 -5.48
CA GLU A 163 -15.96 17.89 -6.41
C GLU A 163 -14.92 17.03 -7.12
N PRO A 164 -15.09 15.70 -7.21
CA PRO A 164 -14.25 14.84 -8.04
C PRO A 164 -14.35 15.25 -9.52
N VAL A 165 -13.20 15.42 -10.15
CA VAL A 165 -13.04 15.68 -11.59
C VAL A 165 -11.93 14.78 -12.14
N MET A 166 -11.61 14.88 -13.43
CA MET A 166 -10.54 14.09 -14.07
C MET A 166 -10.71 12.58 -13.85
N ALA A 167 -11.96 12.09 -14.00
CA ALA A 167 -12.33 10.70 -13.75
C ALA A 167 -11.90 10.15 -12.36
N GLY A 168 -11.97 11.01 -11.34
CA GLY A 168 -11.62 10.71 -9.95
C GLY A 168 -10.20 11.11 -9.55
N TRP A 169 -9.32 11.47 -10.49
CA TRP A 169 -7.89 11.75 -10.20
C TRP A 169 -7.59 13.18 -9.73
N GLN A 170 -8.62 13.98 -9.49
CA GLN A 170 -8.49 15.32 -8.96
C GLN A 170 -9.80 15.69 -8.25
N ARG A 171 -9.72 16.58 -7.27
CA ARG A 171 -10.89 17.29 -6.74
C ARG A 171 -10.72 18.77 -6.99
N THR A 172 -11.78 19.45 -7.40
CA THR A 172 -11.77 20.90 -7.63
C THR A 172 -12.78 21.56 -6.71
N CYS A 173 -12.37 22.62 -6.02
CA CYS A 173 -13.27 23.43 -5.22
C CYS A 173 -14.04 24.40 -6.12
N PRO A 174 -15.39 24.30 -6.23
CA PRO A 174 -16.17 25.21 -7.05
C PRO A 174 -16.19 26.64 -6.49
N ALA A 175 -16.00 26.82 -5.18
CA ALA A 175 -16.03 28.13 -4.53
C ALA A 175 -14.77 28.98 -4.78
N CYS A 176 -13.59 28.36 -4.88
CA CYS A 176 -12.32 29.12 -5.03
C CYS A 176 -11.39 28.62 -6.15
N GLY A 177 -11.81 27.62 -6.92
CA GLY A 177 -11.03 27.07 -8.04
C GLY A 177 -9.82 26.22 -7.66
N THR A 178 -9.54 26.02 -6.37
CA THR A 178 -8.37 25.25 -5.92
C THR A 178 -8.48 23.79 -6.35
N HIS A 179 -7.39 23.25 -6.89
CA HIS A 179 -7.26 21.84 -7.24
C HIS A 179 -6.56 21.06 -6.12
N HIS A 180 -7.03 19.84 -5.88
CA HIS A 180 -6.45 18.88 -4.96
C HIS A 180 -6.18 17.57 -5.71
N PHE A 181 -5.04 16.97 -5.43
CA PHE A 181 -4.58 15.73 -6.08
C PHE A 181 -4.49 14.60 -5.05
N PRO A 182 -4.59 13.33 -5.49
CA PRO A 182 -4.37 12.18 -4.63
C PRO A 182 -3.07 12.29 -3.87
N ARG A 183 -3.13 12.01 -2.57
CA ARG A 183 -1.97 12.08 -1.67
C ARG A 183 -1.11 10.83 -1.81
N THR A 184 0.20 10.99 -1.74
CA THR A 184 1.16 9.90 -1.59
C THR A 184 2.28 10.38 -0.69
N ASP A 185 2.34 9.86 0.52
CA ASP A 185 3.29 10.29 1.54
C ASP A 185 4.60 9.49 1.41
N PRO A 186 5.74 10.14 1.10
CA PRO A 186 7.02 9.45 1.00
C PRO A 186 7.50 8.98 2.38
N VAL A 187 7.88 7.71 2.46
CA VAL A 187 8.41 7.09 3.68
C VAL A 187 9.73 6.42 3.34
N ALA A 188 10.82 6.83 3.99
CA ALA A 188 12.09 6.13 3.89
C ALA A 188 12.03 4.87 4.76
N ILE A 189 12.39 3.71 4.21
CA ILE A 189 12.55 2.47 4.97
C ILE A 189 13.93 1.88 4.69
N MET A 190 14.71 1.63 5.74
CA MET A 190 16.15 1.45 5.61
C MET A 190 16.63 0.14 6.19
N LEU A 191 17.23 -0.66 5.31
CA LEU A 191 18.15 -1.70 5.71
C LEU A 191 19.46 -1.03 6.14
N VAL A 192 19.69 -0.90 7.44
CA VAL A 192 20.95 -0.35 7.96
C VAL A 192 21.87 -1.50 8.34
N THR A 193 23.09 -1.54 7.77
CA THR A 193 24.04 -2.64 7.98
C THR A 193 25.37 -2.18 8.58
N ARG A 194 25.98 -3.07 9.37
CA ARG A 194 27.37 -2.95 9.86
C ARG A 194 28.01 -4.32 9.89
N GLY A 195 29.04 -4.53 9.07
CA GLY A 195 29.67 -5.85 8.92
C GLY A 195 28.66 -6.92 8.50
N ASN A 196 28.53 -7.98 9.30
CA ASN A 196 27.62 -9.11 9.06
C ASN A 196 26.22 -8.93 9.69
N SER A 197 25.90 -7.73 10.18
CA SER A 197 24.67 -7.47 10.92
C SER A 197 23.82 -6.38 10.27
N CYS A 198 22.51 -6.45 10.51
CA CYS A 198 21.54 -5.40 10.19
C CYS A 198 20.83 -4.91 11.45
N LEU A 199 20.46 -3.63 11.47
CA LEU A 199 19.68 -3.04 12.56
C LEU A 199 18.20 -3.28 12.30
N LEU A 200 17.51 -3.88 13.26
CA LEU A 200 16.07 -4.09 13.22
C LEU A 200 15.41 -3.52 14.49
N GLY A 201 14.22 -2.96 14.33
CA GLY A 201 13.40 -2.43 15.42
C GLY A 201 11.99 -3.00 15.42
N ARG A 202 11.23 -2.68 16.47
CA ARG A 202 9.80 -2.98 16.56
C ARG A 202 9.04 -1.83 17.23
N SER A 203 7.86 -1.52 16.70
CA SER A 203 6.99 -0.48 17.25
C SER A 203 6.08 -1.04 18.35
N PRO A 204 5.62 -0.19 19.28
CA PRO A 204 4.62 -0.56 20.27
C PRO A 204 3.35 -1.16 19.64
N GLY A 205 2.80 -2.22 20.24
CA GLY A 205 1.55 -2.85 19.79
C GLY A 205 1.69 -3.84 18.61
N TRP A 206 2.90 -4.03 18.08
CA TRP A 206 3.17 -5.10 17.12
C TRP A 206 3.16 -6.49 17.79
N PRO A 207 2.83 -7.58 17.06
CA PRO A 207 2.95 -8.93 17.59
C PRO A 207 4.34 -9.16 18.21
N GLU A 208 4.38 -9.80 19.37
CA GLU A 208 5.63 -10.08 20.09
C GLU A 208 6.64 -10.81 19.19
N GLY A 209 7.91 -10.42 19.28
CA GLY A 209 8.99 -10.98 18.46
C GLY A 209 9.02 -10.52 17.00
N MET A 210 8.03 -9.78 16.49
CA MET A 210 8.08 -9.23 15.13
C MET A 210 9.02 -8.02 15.06
N PHE A 211 10.04 -8.09 14.20
CA PHE A 211 10.99 -7.02 13.92
C PHE A 211 10.99 -6.64 12.43
N SER A 212 11.29 -5.38 12.15
CA SER A 212 11.37 -4.82 10.80
C SER A 212 12.57 -3.87 10.67
N CYS A 213 12.90 -3.51 9.44
CA CYS A 213 13.70 -2.31 9.16
C CYS A 213 12.99 -1.09 9.76
N LEU A 214 13.78 -0.12 10.24
CA LEU A 214 13.30 1.19 10.68
C LEU A 214 12.74 1.96 9.49
N ALA A 215 11.76 2.82 9.73
CA ALA A 215 11.11 3.59 8.68
C ALA A 215 10.41 4.83 9.22
N GLY A 216 10.48 5.93 8.47
CA GLY A 216 9.77 7.16 8.83
C GLY A 216 9.51 8.08 7.64
N PHE A 217 8.70 9.09 7.87
CA PHE A 217 8.26 10.00 6.82
C PHE A 217 9.41 10.88 6.36
N VAL A 218 9.47 11.15 5.05
CA VAL A 218 10.37 12.19 4.52
C VAL A 218 9.73 13.55 4.78
N GLU A 219 10.45 14.45 5.44
CA GLU A 219 9.94 15.78 5.78
C GLU A 219 10.03 16.77 4.60
N PRO A 220 9.21 17.85 4.59
CA PRO A 220 9.32 18.91 3.60
C PRO A 220 10.73 19.54 3.56
N GLY A 221 11.37 19.50 2.39
CA GLY A 221 12.74 20.01 2.21
C GLY A 221 13.83 18.99 2.53
N GLU A 222 13.46 17.77 2.89
CA GLU A 222 14.38 16.68 3.22
C GLU A 222 14.65 15.77 2.00
N THR A 223 15.91 15.38 1.81
CA THR A 223 16.29 14.33 0.85
C THR A 223 16.02 12.94 1.43
N ILE A 224 15.79 11.93 0.60
CA ILE A 224 15.58 10.54 1.06
C ILE A 224 16.75 10.07 1.95
N GLU A 225 17.99 10.39 1.55
CA GLU A 225 19.17 10.00 2.29
C GLU A 225 19.29 10.74 3.64
N ALA A 226 18.78 11.96 3.73
CA ALA A 226 18.71 12.70 5.00
C ALA A 226 17.68 12.07 5.93
N ALA A 227 16.49 11.73 5.42
CA ALA A 227 15.45 11.03 6.18
C ALA A 227 15.96 9.70 6.74
N VAL A 228 16.64 8.88 5.92
CA VAL A 228 17.27 7.63 6.38
C VAL A 228 18.21 7.88 7.56
N ARG A 229 19.03 8.94 7.51
CA ARG A 229 19.97 9.25 8.60
C ARG A 229 19.27 9.78 9.85
N ARG A 230 18.32 10.71 9.67
CA ARG A 230 17.55 11.32 10.75
C ARG A 230 16.74 10.27 11.49
N GLU A 231 15.87 9.55 10.80
CA GLU A 231 14.99 8.54 11.38
C GLU A 231 15.77 7.43 12.09
N THR A 232 16.87 6.94 11.48
CA THR A 232 17.72 5.94 12.15
C THR A 232 18.32 6.49 13.44
N TYR A 233 18.76 7.74 13.44
CA TYR A 233 19.35 8.37 14.62
C TYR A 233 18.32 8.66 15.70
N GLU A 234 17.14 9.16 15.34
CA GLU A 234 16.04 9.49 16.26
C GLU A 234 15.54 8.23 16.97
N GLU A 235 15.29 7.14 16.24
CA GLU A 235 14.72 5.93 16.84
C GLU A 235 15.74 5.08 17.61
N SER A 236 17.01 5.08 17.20
CA SER A 236 18.00 4.09 17.69
C SER A 236 19.36 4.66 18.12
N GLY A 237 19.60 5.96 17.94
CA GLY A 237 20.90 6.58 18.22
C GLY A 237 22.02 6.24 17.22
N ILE A 238 21.75 5.40 16.22
CA ILE A 238 22.75 4.93 15.25
C ILE A 238 23.00 5.99 14.17
N ARG A 239 24.27 6.34 13.96
CA ARG A 239 24.70 7.23 12.88
C ARG A 239 24.89 6.44 11.59
N VAL A 240 24.37 6.98 10.48
CA VAL A 240 24.44 6.36 9.15
C VAL A 240 25.23 7.26 8.20
N GLY A 241 26.23 6.68 7.55
CA GLY A 241 27.09 7.33 6.56
C GLY A 241 26.50 7.27 5.15
N ALA A 242 27.06 6.43 4.28
CA ALA A 242 26.56 6.27 2.92
C ALA A 242 25.15 5.66 2.88
N VAL A 243 24.30 6.20 2.00
CA VAL A 243 22.92 5.73 1.76
C VAL A 243 22.73 5.50 0.26
N ARG A 244 22.11 4.38 -0.11
CA ARG A 244 21.80 4.00 -1.49
C ARG A 244 20.32 3.61 -1.61
N TYR A 245 19.59 4.22 -2.54
CA TYR A 245 18.25 3.78 -2.91
C TYR A 245 18.27 2.39 -3.57
N LEU A 246 17.30 1.54 -3.23
CA LEU A 246 17.19 0.17 -3.73
C LEU A 246 15.93 -0.04 -4.58
N CYS A 247 14.76 0.27 -4.02
CA CYS A 247 13.46 0.02 -4.64
C CYS A 247 12.35 0.83 -3.95
N SER A 248 11.14 0.80 -4.51
CA SER A 248 9.98 1.46 -3.92
C SER A 248 8.77 0.55 -3.89
N GLN A 249 7.94 0.64 -2.86
CA GLN A 249 6.69 -0.09 -2.75
C GLN A 249 5.53 0.90 -2.49
N PRO A 250 4.52 0.98 -3.37
CA PRO A 250 3.26 1.61 -3.00
C PRO A 250 2.68 0.89 -1.78
N TRP A 251 2.32 1.63 -0.74
CA TRP A 251 1.77 1.06 0.49
C TRP A 251 0.40 1.67 0.82
N PRO A 252 -0.67 0.94 0.43
CA PRO A 252 -2.09 1.20 0.63
C PRO A 252 -2.67 1.94 1.78
N PHE A 253 -1.93 2.25 2.83
CA PHE A 253 -2.42 2.09 4.20
C PHE A 253 -2.05 3.27 5.12
N PRO A 254 -2.56 4.49 4.86
CA PRO A 254 -3.60 4.81 3.88
C PRO A 254 -3.08 5.18 2.49
N ALA A 255 -1.90 5.80 2.37
CA ALA A 255 -1.41 6.32 1.10
C ALA A 255 0.11 6.61 1.11
N SER A 256 0.94 5.66 1.53
CA SER A 256 2.41 5.85 1.58
C SER A 256 3.10 5.34 0.32
N LEU A 257 4.24 5.94 -0.03
CA LEU A 257 5.23 5.36 -0.95
C LEU A 257 6.48 5.01 -0.14
N MET A 258 6.69 3.73 0.09
CA MET A 258 7.85 3.23 0.81
C MET A 258 9.07 3.27 -0.11
N LEU A 259 10.14 3.90 0.33
CA LEU A 259 11.40 4.10 -0.39
C LEU A 259 12.48 3.28 0.30
N GLY A 260 12.70 2.07 -0.20
CA GLY A 260 13.66 1.12 0.32
C GLY A 260 15.09 1.58 0.07
N CYS A 261 15.85 1.77 1.15
CA CYS A 261 17.22 2.25 1.10
C CYS A 261 18.17 1.30 1.86
N HIS A 262 19.44 1.32 1.48
CA HIS A 262 20.54 0.66 2.19
C HIS A 262 21.43 1.73 2.81
N GLY A 263 21.55 1.71 4.15
CA GLY A 263 22.44 2.60 4.90
C GLY A 263 23.62 1.84 5.50
N LEU A 264 24.80 2.47 5.54
CA LEU A 264 25.97 1.94 6.24
C LEU A 264 26.14 2.64 7.59
N ALA A 265 26.06 1.88 8.68
CA ALA A 265 26.19 2.46 10.02
C ALA A 265 27.64 2.76 10.40
N GLU A 266 27.85 3.94 10.97
CA GLU A 266 29.13 4.44 11.48
C GLU A 266 29.33 4.12 12.95
N THR A 267 28.23 3.94 13.70
CA THR A 267 28.21 3.55 15.12
C THR A 267 27.39 2.25 15.33
N ASP A 268 27.51 1.64 16.51
CA ASP A 268 26.80 0.42 16.91
C ASP A 268 26.11 0.48 18.27
N ASP A 269 26.44 1.47 19.12
CA ASP A 269 25.76 1.67 20.41
C ASP A 269 24.32 2.15 20.21
N ILE A 270 23.35 1.28 20.54
CA ILE A 270 21.92 1.56 20.42
C ILE A 270 21.44 2.34 21.64
N VAL A 271 20.77 3.46 21.39
CA VAL A 271 20.02 4.25 22.39
C VAL A 271 18.62 4.47 21.82
N ILE A 272 17.64 3.78 22.38
CA ILE A 272 16.26 3.83 21.87
C ILE A 272 15.53 5.09 22.35
N ASP A 273 14.69 5.66 21.49
CA ASP A 273 13.58 6.51 21.94
C ASP A 273 12.37 5.62 22.25
N PRO A 274 12.00 5.45 23.54
CA PRO A 274 10.90 4.57 23.94
C PRO A 274 9.52 5.09 23.53
N ILE A 275 9.41 6.32 23.03
CA ILE A 275 8.15 6.87 22.50
C ILE A 275 7.90 6.33 21.08
N GLU A 276 8.94 6.25 20.26
CA GLU A 276 8.84 5.84 18.85
C GLU A 276 8.87 4.32 18.68
N ILE A 277 9.84 3.65 19.33
CA ILE A 277 10.04 2.21 19.22
C ILE A 277 10.12 1.51 20.58
N GLU A 278 9.67 0.27 20.63
CA GLU A 278 9.73 -0.54 21.85
C GLU A 278 11.17 -1.05 22.10
N THR A 279 11.86 -1.46 21.04
CA THR A 279 13.26 -1.90 21.12
C THR A 279 13.89 -1.98 19.72
N ALA A 280 15.23 -1.94 19.67
CA ALA A 280 16.05 -2.20 18.50
C ALA A 280 17.24 -3.10 18.84
N ARG A 281 17.69 -3.88 17.85
CA ARG A 281 18.87 -4.76 18.00
C ARG A 281 19.61 -4.95 16.67
N TRP A 282 20.90 -5.21 16.79
CA TRP A 282 21.71 -5.75 15.70
C TRP A 282 21.41 -7.24 15.55
N VAL A 283 21.07 -7.66 14.33
CA VAL A 283 20.78 -9.05 13.97
C VAL A 283 21.78 -9.51 12.92
N THR A 284 22.50 -10.57 13.22
CA THR A 284 23.48 -11.17 12.30
C THR A 284 22.77 -11.85 11.12
N ARG A 285 23.51 -12.09 10.03
CA ARG A 285 22.97 -12.88 8.90
C ARG A 285 22.53 -14.28 9.32
N GLU A 286 23.26 -14.93 10.21
CA GLU A 286 22.96 -16.27 10.69
C GLU A 286 21.65 -16.28 11.49
N ASP A 287 21.49 -15.32 12.42
CA ASP A 287 20.27 -15.19 13.22
C ASP A 287 19.07 -14.84 12.33
N LEU A 288 19.24 -13.93 11.38
CA LEU A 288 18.18 -13.57 10.43
C LEU A 288 17.81 -14.77 9.53
N THR A 289 18.78 -15.59 9.13
CA THR A 289 18.52 -16.82 8.36
C THR A 289 17.69 -17.82 9.16
N ARG A 290 18.03 -18.06 10.44
CA ARG A 290 17.24 -18.92 11.34
C ARG A 290 15.82 -18.37 11.54
N ALA A 291 15.68 -17.05 11.71
CA ALA A 291 14.38 -16.40 11.81
C ALA A 291 13.51 -16.58 10.54
N PHE A 292 14.11 -16.46 9.36
CA PHE A 292 13.42 -16.72 8.09
C PHE A 292 13.03 -18.19 7.90
N ALA A 293 13.79 -19.13 8.49
CA ALA A 293 13.45 -20.55 8.55
C ALA A 293 12.39 -20.88 9.62
N GLY A 294 12.02 -19.93 10.49
CA GLY A 294 11.10 -20.15 11.61
C GLY A 294 11.74 -20.88 12.80
N GLU A 295 13.06 -20.87 12.89
CA GLU A 295 13.84 -21.57 13.93
C GLU A 295 14.14 -20.68 15.15
N ASP A 296 13.82 -19.38 15.10
CA ASP A 296 14.02 -18.42 16.19
C ASP A 296 12.66 -17.91 16.72
N PRO A 297 12.20 -18.34 17.92
CA PRO A 297 10.93 -17.91 18.48
C PRO A 297 10.95 -16.46 18.99
N ALA A 298 12.14 -15.84 19.11
CA ALA A 298 12.32 -14.47 19.58
C ALA A 298 12.52 -13.47 18.43
N LEU A 299 12.60 -13.93 17.18
CA LEU A 299 12.77 -13.10 15.99
C LEU A 299 11.87 -13.59 14.85
N PHE A 300 10.71 -12.95 14.71
CA PHE A 300 9.87 -13.07 13.53
C PHE A 300 10.23 -11.95 12.54
N PRO A 301 10.64 -12.28 11.30
CA PRO A 301 10.96 -11.26 10.33
C PRO A 301 9.72 -10.51 9.88
N ALA A 302 9.93 -9.34 9.28
CA ALA A 302 8.87 -8.57 8.65
C ALA A 302 8.02 -9.45 7.72
N ARG A 303 6.72 -9.16 7.66
CA ARG A 303 5.74 -9.98 6.93
C ARG A 303 6.12 -10.12 5.46
N LYS A 304 6.00 -11.33 4.92
CA LYS A 304 6.14 -11.59 3.48
C LYS A 304 5.22 -10.66 2.68
N GLY A 305 5.74 -10.07 1.61
CA GLY A 305 5.06 -9.06 0.79
C GLY A 305 5.30 -7.61 1.22
N SER A 306 5.88 -7.36 2.40
CA SER A 306 6.39 -6.03 2.75
C SER A 306 7.75 -5.75 2.10
N ILE A 307 8.04 -4.48 1.85
CA ILE A 307 9.35 -4.04 1.37
C ILE A 307 10.46 -4.39 2.37
N ALA A 308 10.23 -4.32 3.69
CA ALA A 308 11.20 -4.73 4.69
C ALA A 308 11.62 -6.20 4.50
N HIS A 309 10.65 -7.11 4.37
CA HIS A 309 10.92 -8.53 4.09
C HIS A 309 11.68 -8.71 2.77
N PHE A 310 11.34 -7.92 1.75
CA PHE A 310 12.00 -7.94 0.45
C PHE A 310 13.46 -7.48 0.53
N LEU A 311 13.75 -6.38 1.26
CA LEU A 311 15.10 -5.89 1.48
C LEU A 311 15.95 -6.90 2.26
N LEU A 312 15.41 -7.46 3.34
CA LEU A 312 16.10 -8.45 4.18
C LEU A 312 16.40 -9.75 3.42
N SER A 313 15.42 -10.26 2.66
CA SER A 313 15.60 -11.44 1.79
C SER A 313 16.71 -11.22 0.76
N ASN A 314 16.70 -10.08 0.08
CA ASN A 314 17.70 -9.78 -0.95
C ASN A 314 19.08 -9.49 -0.36
N TRP A 315 19.14 -8.93 0.86
CA TRP A 315 20.41 -8.83 1.58
C TRP A 315 20.96 -10.22 1.85
N LEU A 316 20.20 -11.11 2.51
CA LEU A 316 20.64 -12.49 2.79
C LEU A 316 21.11 -13.24 1.55
N ALA A 317 20.46 -13.01 0.40
CA ALA A 317 20.77 -13.65 -0.87
C ALA A 317 21.90 -12.97 -1.69
N ASP A 318 22.51 -11.90 -1.19
CA ASP A 318 23.52 -11.10 -1.88
C ASP A 318 23.03 -10.49 -3.21
N ARG A 319 21.81 -9.96 -3.21
CA ARG A 319 21.09 -9.41 -4.39
C ARG A 319 20.70 -7.93 -4.23
N LEU A 320 21.47 -7.15 -3.48
CA LEU A 320 21.17 -5.71 -3.30
C LEU A 320 21.50 -4.85 -4.54
N ASP A 321 22.25 -5.38 -5.50
CA ASP A 321 22.67 -4.66 -6.70
C ASP A 321 21.58 -4.55 -7.78
#